data_AF-A0A7S1JDK9-F1
#
_entry.id   AF-A0A7S1JDK9-F1
#
_cell.length_a   1.000
_cell.length_b   1.000
_cell.length_c   1.000
_cell.angle_alpha   90.00
_cell.angle_beta   90.00
_cell.angle_gamma   90.00
#
_symmetry.space_group_name_H-M   'P 1'
#
loop_
_entity.id
_entity.type
_entity.pdbx_description
1 polymer ?
#
loop_
_entity_poly.entity_id
_entity_poly.type
_entity_poly.pdbx_seq_one_letter_code
_entity_poly.pdbx_strand_id
1 'polypeptide(L)'
;GTMDSVRAGPFGQIFRPDNFVFGQTGAGNNWAKGHYTEGAELIDSVLDVVRKEAESCDCLQGFQMTHSMGGGTGSGMGTLLISKIREEYPDRMMLTFSVVPSPKVSDTVVEPYNCTLSVHQLVENADEVMCIDNEALYDICFRTLKLTTPTFGDLNHLVSAVMSGITCCLRFPGQLNCDLRKLAVNLIPFPRLHFFMVGFSPLTSRGSQQYRALTVPELTQQMFDAKNMMAASDPRHGRYLTASAMFRGRMSTKEVDEQMLNV
;
A
#
# COMPACT_ATOMS: atom_id res chain seq x y z
N GLY A 1 -15.91 -7.60 16.96
CA GLY A 1 -15.73 -6.78 15.76
C GLY A 1 -14.28 -6.79 15.31
N THR A 2 -13.89 -5.96 14.34
CA THR A 2 -12.52 -5.94 13.77
C THR A 2 -11.45 -5.70 14.84
N MET A 3 -11.72 -4.85 15.84
CA MET A 3 -10.78 -4.55 16.92
C MET A 3 -10.53 -5.76 17.83
N ASP A 4 -11.55 -6.58 18.10
CA ASP A 4 -11.38 -7.81 18.89
C ASP A 4 -10.50 -8.82 18.16
N SER A 5 -10.65 -8.92 16.83
CA SER A 5 -9.79 -9.77 15.99
C SER A 5 -8.33 -9.31 16.01
N VAL A 6 -8.08 -7.99 16.02
CA VAL A 6 -6.70 -7.44 16.12
C VAL A 6 -6.10 -7.72 17.50
N ARG A 7 -6.88 -7.50 18.57
CA ARG A 7 -6.42 -7.74 19.95
C ARG A 7 -6.18 -9.22 20.25
N ALA A 8 -6.98 -10.10 19.67
CA ALA A 8 -6.80 -11.55 19.76
C ALA A 8 -5.70 -12.08 18.82
N GLY A 9 -5.18 -11.26 17.91
CA GLY A 9 -4.10 -11.62 17.01
C GLY A 9 -2.78 -11.89 17.75
N PRO A 10 -1.81 -12.54 17.08
CA PRO A 10 -0.55 -12.98 17.69
C PRO A 10 0.29 -11.82 18.27
N PHE A 11 0.12 -10.61 17.74
CA PHE A 11 0.83 -9.40 18.15
C PHE A 11 -0.11 -8.31 18.70
N GLY A 12 -1.34 -8.65 19.07
CA GLY A 12 -2.35 -7.67 19.52
C GLY A 12 -1.93 -6.86 20.75
N GLN A 13 -1.09 -7.44 21.61
CA GLN A 13 -0.61 -6.82 22.86
C GLN A 13 0.49 -5.77 22.66
N ILE A 14 1.07 -5.65 21.45
CA ILE A 14 2.11 -4.65 21.16
C ILE A 14 1.50 -3.26 21.00
N PHE A 15 0.24 -3.18 20.56
CA PHE A 15 -0.42 -1.92 20.27
C PHE A 15 -0.93 -1.26 21.54
N ARG A 16 -0.69 0.05 21.68
CA ARG A 16 -1.23 0.85 22.79
C ARG A 16 -2.76 0.85 22.73
N PRO A 17 -3.46 0.49 23.84
CA PRO A 17 -4.92 0.52 23.89
C PRO A 17 -5.53 1.87 23.52
N ASP A 18 -4.85 2.96 23.90
CA ASP A 18 -5.28 4.35 23.63
C ASP A 18 -5.34 4.69 22.14
N ASN A 19 -4.60 3.97 21.29
CA ASN A 19 -4.55 4.24 19.85
C ASN A 19 -5.67 3.51 19.09
N PHE A 20 -6.52 2.74 19.79
CA PHE A 20 -7.69 2.10 19.20
C PHE A 20 -8.92 3.00 19.27
N VAL A 21 -9.19 3.72 18.18
CA VAL A 21 -10.41 4.51 18.00
C VAL A 21 -11.41 3.72 17.17
N PHE A 22 -12.64 3.55 17.67
CA PHE A 22 -13.69 2.82 16.97
C PHE A 22 -15.08 3.44 17.24
N GLY A 23 -15.92 3.47 16.22
CA GLY A 23 -17.33 3.83 16.34
C GLY A 23 -18.21 2.61 16.67
N GLN A 24 -19.45 2.87 17.10
CA GLN A 24 -20.45 1.82 17.34
C GLN A 24 -21.12 1.34 16.05
N THR A 25 -21.09 2.18 15.02
CA THR A 25 -21.82 2.04 13.76
C THR A 25 -20.86 1.87 12.59
N GLY A 26 -21.22 1.01 11.64
CA GLY A 26 -20.50 0.84 10.39
C GLY A 26 -21.00 1.80 9.30
N ALA A 27 -20.13 2.13 8.34
CA ALA A 27 -20.51 2.90 7.16
C ALA A 27 -21.35 2.09 6.15
N GLY A 28 -21.41 0.76 6.27
CA GLY A 28 -22.27 -0.11 5.44
C GLY A 28 -22.00 0.00 3.94
N ASN A 29 -20.72 0.01 3.54
CA ASN A 29 -20.28 0.19 2.13
C ASN A 29 -20.76 1.50 1.46
N ASN A 30 -21.10 2.52 2.24
CA ASN A 30 -21.47 3.84 1.73
C ASN A 30 -20.37 4.86 2.02
N TRP A 31 -19.71 5.35 0.96
CA TRP A 31 -18.67 6.38 1.06
C TRP A 31 -19.19 7.68 1.73
N ALA A 32 -20.39 8.15 1.36
CA ALA A 32 -20.94 9.39 1.90
C ALA A 32 -21.20 9.30 3.41
N LYS A 33 -21.65 8.13 3.88
CA LYS A 33 -21.82 7.87 5.31
C LYS A 33 -20.48 7.89 6.06
N GLY A 34 -19.44 7.33 5.44
CA GLY A 34 -18.08 7.37 5.98
C GLY A 34 -17.45 8.77 5.94
N HIS A 35 -17.76 9.59 4.93
CA HIS A 35 -17.11 10.89 4.74
C HIS A 35 -17.83 12.06 5.41
N TYR A 36 -19.17 12.08 5.41
CA TYR A 36 -19.94 13.24 5.86
C TYR A 36 -20.69 13.04 7.17
N THR A 37 -20.98 11.80 7.58
CA THR A 37 -21.80 11.54 8.79
C THR A 37 -21.00 10.83 9.88
N GLU A 38 -20.92 9.51 9.84
CA GLU A 38 -20.38 8.70 10.95
C GLU A 38 -18.87 8.90 11.09
N GLY A 39 -18.14 9.02 9.96
CA GLY A 39 -16.71 9.27 10.02
C GLY A 39 -16.38 10.70 10.43
N ALA A 40 -17.25 11.67 10.16
CA ALA A 40 -17.07 13.05 10.59
C ALA A 40 -17.27 13.20 12.11
N GLU A 41 -18.15 12.40 12.73
CA GLU A 41 -18.28 12.36 14.20
C GLU A 41 -17.06 11.74 14.87
N LEU A 42 -16.39 10.77 14.22
CA LEU A 42 -15.26 10.05 14.79
C LEU A 42 -13.89 10.72 14.49
N ILE A 43 -13.83 11.60 13.49
CA ILE A 43 -12.55 12.10 12.97
C ILE A 43 -11.76 12.90 14.01
N ASP A 44 -12.43 13.72 14.82
CA ASP A 44 -11.77 14.56 15.82
C ASP A 44 -11.02 13.71 16.86
N SER A 45 -11.64 12.61 17.29
CA SER A 45 -11.01 11.65 18.21
C SER A 45 -9.78 10.98 17.58
N VAL A 46 -9.81 10.69 16.27
CA VAL A 46 -8.65 10.13 15.57
C VAL A 46 -7.54 11.19 15.44
N LEU A 47 -7.89 12.42 15.09
CA LEU A 47 -6.93 13.51 14.95
C LEU A 47 -6.23 13.84 16.26
N ASP A 48 -6.94 13.81 17.40
CA ASP A 48 -6.34 14.01 18.72
C ASP A 48 -5.26 12.96 19.03
N VAL A 49 -5.51 11.69 18.68
CA VAL A 49 -4.51 10.61 18.83
C VAL A 49 -3.34 10.83 17.88
N VAL A 50 -3.61 11.21 16.62
CA VAL A 50 -2.56 11.51 15.63
C VAL A 50 -1.67 12.67 16.09
N ARG A 51 -2.25 13.73 16.64
CA ARG A 51 -1.50 14.86 17.21
C ARG A 51 -0.60 14.43 18.35
N LYS A 52 -1.14 13.66 19.30
CA LYS A 52 -0.36 13.15 20.45
C LYS A 52 0.85 12.33 20.01
N GLU A 53 0.70 11.48 19.00
CA GLU A 53 1.81 10.69 18.46
C GLU A 53 2.77 11.55 17.63
N ALA A 54 2.27 12.55 16.88
CA ALA A 54 3.09 13.50 16.12
C ALA A 54 3.96 14.37 17.04
N GLU A 55 3.41 14.87 18.16
CA GLU A 55 4.15 15.64 19.18
C GLU A 55 5.21 14.79 19.91
N SER A 56 5.00 13.47 19.99
CA SER A 56 5.97 12.56 20.60
C SER A 56 7.18 12.26 19.72
N CYS A 57 7.14 12.67 18.44
CA CYS A 57 8.22 12.46 17.48
C CYS A 57 9.15 13.69 17.42
N ASP A 58 10.46 13.47 17.50
CA ASP A 58 11.44 14.57 17.34
C ASP A 58 11.38 15.22 15.94
N CYS A 59 11.21 14.41 14.90
CA CYS A 59 11.07 14.89 13.52
C CYS A 59 10.17 13.95 12.70
N LEU A 60 8.91 14.33 12.55
CA LEU A 60 7.94 13.58 11.76
C LEU A 60 8.24 13.70 10.26
N GLN A 61 8.44 12.56 9.58
CA GLN A 61 8.68 12.57 8.12
C GLN A 61 7.39 12.67 7.31
N GLY A 62 6.35 11.96 7.75
CA GLY A 62 5.11 11.82 7.00
C GLY A 62 4.15 10.84 7.66
N PHE A 63 3.03 10.61 7.00
CA PHE A 63 1.99 9.69 7.42
C PHE A 63 1.87 8.55 6.41
N GLN A 64 1.63 7.35 6.93
CA GLN A 64 1.35 6.17 6.13
C GLN A 64 -0.06 5.68 6.43
N MET A 65 -0.91 5.69 5.42
CA MET A 65 -2.29 5.22 5.54
C MET A 65 -2.49 3.91 4.78
N THR A 66 -3.16 2.93 5.39
CA THR A 66 -3.55 1.68 4.71
C THR A 66 -5.07 1.58 4.73
N HIS A 67 -5.69 1.54 3.55
CA HIS A 67 -7.14 1.56 3.44
C HIS A 67 -7.65 0.88 2.17
N SER A 68 -8.92 0.48 2.16
CA SER A 68 -9.60 -0.03 0.97
C SER A 68 -10.45 1.05 0.31
N MET A 69 -10.46 1.06 -1.02
CA MET A 69 -11.24 2.02 -1.81
C MET A 69 -12.67 1.53 -2.08
N GLY A 70 -12.92 0.21 -1.98
CA GLY A 70 -14.24 -0.38 -2.20
C GLY A 70 -15.21 -0.27 -1.02
N GLY A 71 -14.70 -0.23 0.22
CA GLY A 71 -15.54 -0.15 1.42
C GLY A 71 -16.21 1.22 1.61
N GLY A 72 -16.93 1.42 2.71
CA GLY A 72 -17.48 2.74 3.08
C GLY A 72 -16.61 3.51 4.08
N THR A 73 -16.07 2.81 5.09
CA THR A 73 -15.23 3.42 6.13
C THR A 73 -13.81 3.68 5.61
N GLY A 74 -13.15 2.66 5.05
CA GLY A 74 -11.79 2.82 4.53
C GLY A 74 -11.67 3.87 3.43
N SER A 75 -12.70 3.99 2.60
CA SER A 75 -12.77 4.92 1.49
C SER A 75 -13.19 6.32 1.99
N GLY A 76 -14.39 6.45 2.58
CA GLY A 76 -15.00 7.71 3.00
C GLY A 76 -14.29 8.37 4.16
N MET A 77 -14.23 7.69 5.31
CA MET A 77 -13.53 8.21 6.49
C MET A 77 -12.04 8.33 6.23
N GLY A 78 -11.48 7.41 5.45
CA GLY A 78 -10.04 7.45 5.14
C GLY A 78 -9.63 8.65 4.30
N THR A 79 -10.41 8.98 3.27
CA THR A 79 -10.17 10.19 2.47
C THR A 79 -10.40 11.48 3.26
N LEU A 80 -11.39 11.50 4.16
CA LEU A 80 -11.59 12.61 5.10
C LEU A 80 -10.36 12.81 5.99
N LEU A 81 -9.81 11.73 6.55
CA LEU A 81 -8.62 11.77 7.39
C LEU A 81 -7.41 12.31 6.65
N ILE A 82 -7.18 11.86 5.42
CA ILE A 82 -6.07 12.35 4.59
C ILE A 82 -6.20 13.86 4.36
N SER A 83 -7.40 14.33 4.01
CA SER A 83 -7.66 15.76 3.80
C SER A 83 -7.38 16.57 5.07
N LYS A 84 -7.86 16.12 6.23
CA LYS A 84 -7.64 16.80 7.52
C LYS A 84 -6.16 16.81 7.93
N ILE A 85 -5.45 15.70 7.74
CA ILE A 85 -4.00 15.65 7.99
C ILE A 85 -3.25 16.59 7.05
N ARG A 86 -3.67 16.70 5.78
CA ARG A 86 -3.05 17.62 4.82
C ARG A 86 -3.28 19.10 5.19
N GLU A 87 -4.44 19.43 5.75
CA GLU A 87 -4.74 20.76 6.30
C GLU A 87 -3.84 21.10 7.51
N GLU A 88 -3.66 20.16 8.43
CA GLU A 88 -2.90 20.38 9.67
C GLU A 88 -1.37 20.27 9.47
N TYR A 89 -0.93 19.40 8.57
CA TYR A 89 0.48 19.07 8.30
C TYR A 89 0.82 19.17 6.80
N PRO A 90 0.75 20.37 6.19
CA PRO A 90 0.90 20.54 4.74
C PRO A 90 2.29 20.15 4.21
N ASP A 91 3.35 20.31 5.00
CA ASP A 91 4.73 20.03 4.59
C ASP A 91 5.12 18.55 4.74
N ARG A 92 4.26 17.71 5.31
CA ARG A 92 4.56 16.30 5.59
C ARG A 92 4.09 15.40 4.44
N MET A 93 4.88 14.37 4.15
CA MET A 93 4.57 13.42 3.08
C MET A 93 3.37 12.56 3.46
N MET A 94 2.44 12.36 2.53
CA MET A 94 1.30 11.45 2.67
C MET A 94 1.43 10.26 1.72
N LEU A 95 1.73 9.09 2.28
CA LEU A 95 1.80 7.81 1.57
C LEU A 95 0.56 6.97 1.86
N THR A 96 -0.14 6.50 0.82
CA THR A 96 -1.29 5.62 0.98
C THR A 96 -1.05 4.26 0.31
N PHE A 97 -1.41 3.20 1.02
CA PHE A 97 -1.55 1.85 0.50
C PHE A 97 -3.04 1.61 0.27
N SER A 98 -3.45 1.74 -0.99
CA SER A 98 -4.85 1.79 -1.38
C SER A 98 -5.22 0.51 -2.12
N VAL A 99 -6.08 -0.30 -1.48
CA VAL A 99 -6.59 -1.52 -2.10
C VAL A 99 -7.75 -1.18 -3.02
N VAL A 100 -7.52 -1.36 -4.31
CA VAL A 100 -8.49 -1.14 -5.38
C VAL A 100 -9.43 -2.35 -5.46
N PRO A 101 -10.75 -2.13 -5.55
CA PRO A 101 -11.72 -3.22 -5.69
C PRO A 101 -11.58 -3.93 -7.03
N SER A 102 -11.93 -5.21 -7.06
CA SER A 102 -12.06 -6.00 -8.29
C SER A 102 -13.40 -6.73 -8.34
N PRO A 103 -14.06 -6.76 -9.52
CA PRO A 103 -15.33 -7.45 -9.72
C PRO A 103 -15.24 -8.97 -9.56
N LYS A 104 -14.04 -9.57 -9.57
CA LYS A 104 -13.88 -11.02 -9.37
C LYS A 104 -13.82 -11.44 -7.90
N VAL A 105 -13.48 -10.51 -7.01
CA VAL A 105 -13.17 -10.81 -5.60
C VAL A 105 -14.25 -10.28 -4.66
N SER A 106 -15.03 -9.28 -5.08
CA SER A 106 -16.06 -8.66 -4.24
C SER A 106 -17.44 -8.66 -4.90
N ASP A 107 -18.45 -9.02 -4.12
CA ASP A 107 -19.87 -9.04 -4.50
C ASP A 107 -20.57 -7.68 -4.30
N THR A 108 -19.83 -6.65 -3.88
CA THR A 108 -20.42 -5.34 -3.54
C THR A 108 -20.60 -4.47 -4.79
N VAL A 109 -21.85 -4.27 -5.19
CA VAL A 109 -22.20 -3.50 -6.40
C VAL A 109 -21.86 -2.00 -6.33
N VAL A 110 -21.64 -1.44 -5.14
CA VAL A 110 -21.36 -0.01 -4.94
C VAL A 110 -19.87 0.34 -4.90
N GLU A 111 -18.97 -0.63 -5.02
CA GLU A 111 -17.53 -0.39 -4.99
C GLU A 111 -17.02 0.59 -6.05
N PRO A 112 -17.51 0.55 -7.31
CA PRO A 112 -17.08 1.53 -8.32
C PRO A 112 -17.41 2.97 -7.93
N TYR A 113 -18.56 3.20 -7.26
CA TYR A 113 -18.93 4.53 -6.75
C TYR A 113 -17.97 4.98 -5.65
N ASN A 114 -17.72 4.12 -4.66
CA ASN A 114 -16.82 4.43 -3.54
C ASN A 114 -15.39 4.68 -4.04
N CYS A 115 -14.92 3.86 -4.98
CA CYS A 115 -13.61 4.00 -5.59
C CYS A 115 -13.47 5.34 -6.32
N THR A 116 -14.43 5.68 -7.19
CA THR A 116 -14.41 6.94 -7.96
C THR A 116 -14.37 8.16 -7.05
N LEU A 117 -15.23 8.19 -6.02
CA LEU A 117 -15.26 9.29 -5.04
C LEU A 117 -13.95 9.38 -4.25
N SER A 118 -13.34 8.24 -3.94
CA SER A 118 -12.09 8.21 -3.19
C SER A 118 -10.88 8.61 -4.01
N VAL A 119 -10.79 8.16 -5.27
CA VAL A 119 -9.72 8.58 -6.19
C VAL A 119 -9.72 10.10 -6.31
N HIS A 120 -10.89 10.72 -6.46
CA HIS A 120 -10.98 12.18 -6.57
C HIS A 120 -10.29 12.90 -5.40
N GLN A 121 -10.49 12.43 -4.17
CA GLN A 121 -9.85 12.99 -2.97
C GLN A 121 -8.35 12.64 -2.88
N LEU A 122 -7.96 11.42 -3.28
CA LEU A 122 -6.55 10.99 -3.27
C LEU A 122 -5.70 11.73 -4.30
N VAL A 123 -6.28 12.11 -5.45
CA VAL A 123 -5.58 12.87 -6.50
C VAL A 123 -5.08 14.22 -5.98
N GLU A 124 -5.79 14.83 -5.04
CA GLU A 124 -5.46 16.18 -4.54
C GLU A 124 -4.70 16.16 -3.22
N ASN A 125 -4.98 15.18 -2.35
CA ASN A 125 -4.49 15.21 -0.96
C ASN A 125 -3.37 14.22 -0.64
N ALA A 126 -3.17 13.17 -1.46
CA ALA A 126 -2.08 12.21 -1.26
C ALA A 126 -0.87 12.59 -2.11
N ASP A 127 0.34 12.40 -1.56
CA ASP A 127 1.58 12.62 -2.32
C ASP A 127 2.01 11.35 -3.06
N GLU A 128 1.81 10.17 -2.46
CA GLU A 128 2.16 8.88 -3.06
C GLU A 128 1.03 7.87 -2.82
N VAL A 129 0.51 7.26 -3.89
CA VAL A 129 -0.55 6.23 -3.80
C VAL A 129 -0.05 4.92 -4.36
N MET A 130 0.16 3.94 -3.49
CA MET A 130 0.52 2.57 -3.85
C MET A 130 -0.76 1.80 -4.15
N CYS A 131 -1.04 1.57 -5.43
CA CYS A 131 -2.21 0.85 -5.88
C CYS A 131 -2.00 -0.66 -5.74
N ILE A 132 -2.88 -1.29 -4.97
CA ILE A 132 -2.87 -2.73 -4.76
C ILE A 132 -4.22 -3.28 -5.24
N ASP A 133 -4.19 -4.23 -6.17
CA ASP A 133 -5.38 -4.84 -6.72
C ASP A 133 -5.55 -6.27 -6.19
N ASN A 134 -6.73 -6.53 -5.61
CA ASN A 134 -7.06 -7.85 -5.10
C ASN A 134 -7.11 -8.92 -6.21
N GLU A 135 -7.46 -8.54 -7.45
CA GLU A 135 -7.46 -9.47 -8.59
C GLU A 135 -6.06 -9.96 -8.92
N ALA A 136 -5.12 -9.01 -9.01
CA ALA A 136 -3.73 -9.31 -9.32
C ALA A 136 -3.10 -10.16 -8.21
N LEU A 137 -3.37 -9.83 -6.95
CA LEU A 137 -2.93 -10.64 -5.81
C LEU A 137 -3.52 -12.06 -5.85
N TYR A 138 -4.80 -12.20 -6.18
CA TYR A 138 -5.45 -13.51 -6.29
C TYR A 138 -4.83 -14.33 -7.43
N ASP A 139 -4.61 -13.73 -8.60
CA ASP A 139 -3.96 -14.38 -9.74
C ASP A 139 -2.52 -14.79 -9.42
N ILE A 140 -1.75 -13.96 -8.69
CA ILE A 140 -0.40 -14.32 -8.21
C ILE A 140 -0.45 -15.54 -7.28
N CYS A 141 -1.34 -15.52 -6.28
CA CYS A 141 -1.49 -16.63 -5.33
C CYS A 141 -1.88 -17.94 -6.04
N PHE A 142 -2.83 -17.87 -6.96
CA PHE A 142 -3.34 -19.04 -7.66
C PHE A 142 -2.35 -19.57 -8.71
N ARG A 143 -1.83 -18.70 -9.58
CA ARG A 143 -1.00 -19.12 -10.73
C ARG A 143 0.47 -19.30 -10.36
N THR A 144 1.03 -18.39 -9.57
CA THR A 144 2.47 -18.36 -9.27
C THR A 144 2.80 -19.15 -8.02
N LEU A 145 2.05 -18.94 -6.92
CA LEU A 145 2.27 -19.67 -5.66
C LEU A 145 1.63 -21.07 -5.63
N LYS A 146 0.76 -21.39 -6.60
CA LYS A 146 0.05 -22.67 -6.73
C LYS A 146 -0.88 -22.97 -5.55
N LEU A 147 -1.49 -21.94 -4.97
CA LEU A 147 -2.51 -22.09 -3.92
C LEU A 147 -3.87 -22.32 -4.58
N THR A 148 -4.51 -23.46 -4.32
CA THR A 148 -5.81 -23.81 -4.91
C THR A 148 -6.96 -22.94 -4.38
N THR A 149 -6.89 -22.53 -3.10
CA THR A 149 -7.89 -21.69 -2.44
C THR A 149 -7.19 -20.55 -1.70
N PRO A 150 -6.84 -19.43 -2.38
CA PRO A 150 -6.22 -18.27 -1.73
C PRO A 150 -7.16 -17.66 -0.68
N THR A 151 -6.65 -17.44 0.52
CA THR A 151 -7.38 -16.75 1.59
C THR A 151 -6.92 -15.29 1.72
N PHE A 152 -7.72 -14.42 2.35
CA PHE A 152 -7.28 -13.05 2.64
C PHE A 152 -5.99 -13.00 3.48
N GLY A 153 -5.68 -14.04 4.27
CA GLY A 153 -4.39 -14.14 4.96
C GLY A 153 -3.20 -14.23 4.01
N ASP A 154 -3.34 -14.97 2.91
CA ASP A 154 -2.30 -15.13 1.89
C ASP A 154 -2.09 -13.83 1.11
N LEU A 155 -3.19 -13.15 0.76
CA LEU A 155 -3.15 -11.85 0.10
C LEU A 155 -2.47 -10.80 1.00
N ASN A 156 -2.87 -10.75 2.27
CA ASN A 156 -2.30 -9.83 3.25
C ASN A 156 -0.81 -10.10 3.49
N HIS A 157 -0.37 -11.37 3.43
CA HIS A 157 1.05 -11.69 3.50
C HIS A 157 1.84 -11.04 2.35
N LEU A 158 1.34 -11.13 1.10
CA LEU A 158 1.98 -10.48 -0.05
C LEU A 158 2.01 -8.94 0.09
N VAL A 159 0.88 -8.35 0.49
CA VAL A 159 0.79 -6.90 0.73
C VAL A 159 1.79 -6.45 1.79
N SER A 160 1.87 -7.17 2.91
CA SER A 160 2.82 -6.87 3.99
C SER A 160 4.29 -6.95 3.54
N ALA A 161 4.61 -7.88 2.63
CA ALA A 161 5.95 -8.02 2.08
C ALA A 161 6.34 -6.81 1.22
N VAL A 162 5.41 -6.29 0.42
CA VAL A 162 5.62 -5.08 -0.39
C VAL A 162 5.72 -3.83 0.47
N MET A 163 4.82 -3.67 1.45
CA MET A 163 4.89 -2.56 2.40
C MET A 163 6.23 -2.56 3.15
N SER A 164 6.71 -3.74 3.56
CA SER A 164 8.02 -3.92 4.18
C SER A 164 9.17 -3.59 3.22
N GLY A 165 9.03 -3.91 1.93
CA GLY A 165 9.99 -3.56 0.88
C GLY A 165 10.12 -2.05 0.70
N ILE A 166 8.99 -1.35 0.48
CA ILE A 166 8.96 0.10 0.25
C ILE A 166 9.49 0.88 1.45
N THR A 167 9.12 0.46 2.67
CA THR A 167 9.59 1.11 3.91
C THR A 167 10.97 0.62 4.37
N CYS A 168 11.65 -0.25 3.63
CA CYS A 168 12.93 -0.82 4.05
C CYS A 168 14.01 0.26 4.19
N CYS A 169 14.07 1.22 3.26
CA CYS A 169 15.04 2.31 3.27
C CYS A 169 14.87 3.29 4.45
N LEU A 170 13.68 3.30 5.07
CA LEU A 170 13.41 4.11 6.27
C LEU A 170 13.86 3.41 7.55
N ARG A 171 13.85 2.07 7.56
CA ARG A 171 14.07 1.25 8.76
C ARG A 171 15.50 0.74 8.89
N PHE A 172 16.22 0.60 7.77
CA PHE A 172 17.56 0.04 7.76
C PHE A 172 18.54 0.95 7.01
N PRO A 173 19.79 1.05 7.46
CA PRO A 173 20.83 1.72 6.71
C PRO A 173 21.17 0.92 5.44
N GLY A 174 21.01 1.55 4.27
CA GLY A 174 21.42 1.02 2.97
C GLY A 174 22.58 1.81 2.39
N GLN A 175 23.22 1.24 1.35
CA GLN A 175 24.24 1.94 0.57
C GLN A 175 23.64 3.09 -0.26
N LEU A 176 22.38 2.93 -0.69
CA LEU A 176 21.62 3.92 -1.45
C LEU A 176 20.30 4.16 -0.71
N ASN A 177 20.27 5.19 0.15
CA ASN A 177 19.11 5.51 0.98
C ASN A 177 18.15 6.44 0.25
N CYS A 178 16.92 5.99 0.06
CA CYS A 178 15.79 6.82 -0.34
C CYS A 178 14.91 7.11 0.89
N ASP A 179 14.79 8.39 1.24
CA ASP A 179 13.72 8.85 2.13
C ASP A 179 12.41 8.97 1.32
N LEU A 180 11.26 9.09 2.00
CA LEU A 180 9.94 9.21 1.34
C LEU A 180 9.91 10.39 0.37
N ARG A 181 10.52 11.52 0.75
CA ARG A 181 10.52 12.72 -0.10
C ARG A 181 11.33 12.53 -1.38
N LYS A 182 12.47 11.87 -1.32
CA LYS A 182 13.31 11.51 -2.47
C LYS A 182 12.61 10.53 -3.37
N LEU A 183 11.87 9.58 -2.80
CA LEU A 183 11.07 8.65 -3.59
C LEU A 183 10.01 9.42 -4.39
N ALA A 184 9.25 10.30 -3.75
CA ALA A 184 8.30 11.19 -4.42
C ALA A 184 8.96 12.04 -5.51
N VAL A 185 10.05 12.74 -5.20
CA VAL A 185 10.74 13.64 -6.15
C VAL A 185 11.27 12.87 -7.37
N ASN A 186 11.77 11.65 -7.19
CA ASN A 186 12.32 10.85 -8.28
C ASN A 186 11.22 10.19 -9.14
N LEU A 187 10.10 9.83 -8.53
CA LEU A 187 9.07 9.03 -9.20
C LEU A 187 7.89 9.85 -9.72
N ILE A 188 7.65 11.06 -9.21
CA ILE A 188 6.47 11.86 -9.56
C ILE A 188 6.89 13.01 -10.47
N PRO A 189 6.81 12.85 -11.80
CA PRO A 189 7.12 13.93 -12.73
C PRO A 189 6.05 15.04 -12.73
N PHE A 190 4.80 14.69 -12.43
CA PHE A 190 3.66 15.61 -12.41
C PHE A 190 2.82 15.37 -11.15
N PRO A 191 2.37 16.43 -10.44
CA PRO A 191 1.69 16.28 -9.14
C PRO A 191 0.44 15.41 -9.12
N ARG A 192 -0.25 15.24 -10.26
CA ARG A 192 -1.46 14.39 -10.36
C ARG A 192 -1.18 12.96 -10.80
N LEU A 193 0.06 12.65 -11.19
CA LEU A 193 0.49 11.34 -11.68
C LEU A 193 1.36 10.64 -10.63
N HIS A 194 0.77 10.43 -9.45
CA HIS A 194 1.42 9.87 -8.26
C HIS A 194 0.86 8.50 -7.84
N PHE A 195 0.18 7.83 -8.77
CA PHE A 195 -0.32 6.46 -8.58
C PHE A 195 0.72 5.47 -9.06
N PHE A 196 1.20 4.63 -8.15
CA PHE A 196 2.24 3.64 -8.43
C PHE A 196 1.65 2.24 -8.58
N MET A 197 2.11 1.54 -9.61
CA MET A 197 1.97 0.09 -9.71
C MET A 197 3.12 -0.54 -8.94
N VAL A 198 2.78 -1.35 -7.94
CA VAL A 198 3.77 -2.06 -7.12
C VAL A 198 3.93 -3.50 -7.60
N GLY A 199 5.14 -4.03 -7.51
CA GLY A 199 5.46 -5.41 -7.83
C GLY A 199 6.36 -6.01 -6.76
N PHE A 200 6.37 -7.34 -6.66
CA PHE A 200 7.26 -8.05 -5.74
C PHE A 200 7.99 -9.19 -6.45
N SER A 201 9.26 -9.31 -6.14
CA SER A 201 10.12 -10.40 -6.58
C SER A 201 11.10 -10.75 -5.45
N PRO A 202 11.37 -12.04 -5.17
CA PRO A 202 10.89 -13.22 -5.90
C PRO A 202 9.52 -13.72 -5.41
N LEU A 203 8.69 -14.15 -6.36
CA LEU A 203 7.45 -14.89 -6.09
C LEU A 203 7.69 -16.37 -6.37
N THR A 204 8.00 -17.14 -5.33
CA THR A 204 8.27 -18.58 -5.43
C THR A 204 7.32 -19.37 -4.55
N SER A 205 6.72 -20.42 -5.11
CA SER A 205 5.97 -21.41 -4.32
C SER A 205 6.91 -22.14 -3.34
N ARG A 206 6.37 -22.56 -2.19
CA ARG A 206 7.12 -23.27 -1.13
C ARG A 206 7.86 -24.52 -1.65
N GLY A 207 7.28 -25.22 -2.63
CA GLY A 207 7.90 -26.41 -3.24
C GLY A 207 9.01 -26.11 -4.26
N SER A 208 9.03 -24.91 -4.84
CA SER A 208 10.00 -24.52 -5.88
C SER A 208 11.15 -23.67 -5.33
N GLN A 209 11.08 -23.25 -4.07
CA GLN A 209 12.05 -22.36 -3.44
C GLN A 209 13.47 -22.96 -3.39
N GLN A 210 13.60 -24.28 -3.25
CA GLN A 210 14.90 -24.97 -3.19
C GLN A 210 15.59 -25.14 -4.55
N TYR A 211 14.84 -25.05 -5.64
CA TYR A 211 15.32 -25.37 -6.99
C TYR A 211 15.66 -24.14 -7.83
N ARG A 212 15.36 -22.92 -7.33
CA ARG A 212 15.52 -21.68 -8.09
C ARG A 212 16.74 -20.89 -7.62
N ALA A 213 17.65 -20.58 -8.53
CA ALA A 213 18.79 -19.73 -8.25
C ALA A 213 18.34 -18.27 -8.21
N LEU A 214 18.32 -17.65 -7.03
CA LEU A 214 17.95 -16.24 -6.89
C LEU A 214 19.14 -15.33 -7.24
N THR A 215 19.36 -15.12 -8.54
CA THR A 215 20.39 -14.21 -9.06
C THR A 215 19.82 -12.82 -9.36
N VAL A 216 20.66 -11.79 -9.37
CA VAL A 216 20.24 -10.41 -9.69
C VAL A 216 19.59 -10.31 -11.07
N PRO A 217 20.12 -10.93 -12.15
CA PRO A 217 19.48 -10.92 -13.46
C PRO A 217 18.07 -11.55 -13.45
N GLU A 218 17.91 -12.71 -12.80
CA GLU A 218 16.60 -13.37 -12.73
C GLU A 218 15.56 -12.55 -11.96
N LEU A 219 15.98 -11.94 -10.83
CA LEU A 219 15.11 -11.07 -10.04
C LEU A 219 14.66 -9.85 -10.83
N THR A 220 15.59 -9.24 -11.58
CA THR A 220 15.33 -8.06 -12.41
C THR A 220 14.37 -8.39 -13.54
N GLN A 221 14.56 -9.53 -14.24
CA GLN A 221 13.62 -9.98 -15.27
C GLN A 221 12.23 -10.27 -14.70
N GLN A 222 12.15 -10.88 -13.50
CA GLN A 222 10.86 -11.11 -12.83
C GLN A 222 10.14 -9.81 -12.51
N MET A 223 10.88 -8.77 -12.11
CA MET A 223 10.30 -7.49 -11.68
C MET A 223 9.50 -6.83 -12.79
N PHE A 224 9.90 -6.99 -14.05
CA PHE A 224 9.20 -6.44 -15.22
C PHE A 224 8.20 -7.41 -15.87
N ASP A 225 8.01 -8.60 -15.31
CA ASP A 225 6.96 -9.51 -15.78
C ASP A 225 5.59 -9.04 -15.29
N ALA A 226 4.65 -8.88 -16.22
CA ALA A 226 3.27 -8.45 -15.94
C ALA A 226 2.58 -9.32 -14.88
N LYS A 227 2.97 -10.60 -14.79
CA LYS A 227 2.40 -11.56 -13.82
C LYS A 227 2.79 -11.29 -12.37
N ASN A 228 3.83 -10.50 -12.12
CA ASN A 228 4.32 -10.20 -10.78
C ASN A 228 3.91 -8.80 -10.30
N MET A 229 3.15 -8.06 -11.13
CA MET A 229 2.56 -6.78 -10.77
C MET A 229 1.36 -7.01 -9.87
N MET A 230 1.23 -6.20 -8.82
CA MET A 230 0.10 -6.24 -7.90
C MET A 230 -1.05 -5.33 -8.33
N ALA A 231 -0.99 -4.76 -9.53
CA ALA A 231 -2.11 -4.09 -10.19
C ALA A 231 -2.52 -4.91 -11.42
N ALA A 232 -3.82 -5.11 -11.65
CA ALA A 232 -4.30 -5.85 -12.83
C ALA A 232 -4.19 -4.97 -14.08
N SER A 233 -2.97 -4.69 -14.51
CA SER A 233 -2.66 -3.89 -15.68
C SER A 233 -1.40 -4.46 -16.33
N ASP A 234 -1.44 -4.68 -17.65
CA ASP A 234 -0.27 -5.13 -18.39
C ASP A 234 0.64 -3.91 -18.68
N PRO A 235 1.83 -3.83 -18.09
CA PRO A 235 2.74 -2.70 -18.32
C PRO A 235 3.18 -2.56 -19.79
N ARG A 236 3.07 -3.63 -20.59
CA ARG A 236 3.45 -3.60 -22.02
C ARG A 236 2.51 -2.78 -22.90
N HIS A 237 1.29 -2.53 -22.43
CA HIS A 237 0.35 -1.65 -23.14
C HIS A 237 0.62 -0.16 -22.89
N GLY A 238 1.54 0.17 -21.98
CA GLY A 238 1.91 1.53 -21.64
C GLY A 238 3.41 1.81 -21.80
N ARG A 239 3.85 2.93 -21.22
CA ARG A 239 5.26 3.26 -21.06
C ARG A 239 5.50 3.66 -19.61
N TYR A 240 6.62 3.25 -19.05
CA TYR A 240 7.05 3.71 -17.73
C TYR A 240 7.51 5.17 -17.83
N LEU A 241 6.93 6.05 -17.01
CA LEU A 241 7.42 7.42 -16.86
C LEU A 241 8.67 7.44 -15.96
N THR A 242 8.58 6.70 -14.86
CA THR A 242 9.61 6.56 -13.84
C THR A 242 9.53 5.13 -13.28
N ALA A 243 10.65 4.63 -12.75
CA ALA A 243 10.71 3.31 -12.11
C ALA A 243 11.74 3.35 -10.97
N SER A 244 11.44 2.67 -9.88
CA SER A 244 12.35 2.47 -8.76
C SER A 244 12.36 0.99 -8.38
N ALA A 245 13.55 0.44 -8.20
CA ALA A 245 13.76 -0.95 -7.82
C ALA A 245 14.48 -0.99 -6.48
N MET A 246 13.85 -1.62 -5.49
CA MET A 246 14.43 -1.79 -4.16
C MET A 246 14.95 -3.21 -3.98
N PHE A 247 16.27 -3.37 -4.14
CA PHE A 247 16.92 -4.66 -3.91
C PHE A 247 17.33 -4.82 -2.44
N ARG A 248 17.14 -6.02 -1.90
CA ARG A 248 17.46 -6.36 -0.50
C ARG A 248 18.39 -7.57 -0.44
N GLY A 249 19.48 -7.44 0.32
CA GLY A 249 20.48 -8.50 0.49
C GLY A 249 21.90 -8.02 0.19
N ARG A 250 22.87 -8.92 0.33
CA ARG A 250 24.26 -8.65 -0.05
C ARG A 250 24.41 -8.90 -1.54
N MET A 251 24.63 -7.84 -2.30
CA MET A 251 24.79 -7.89 -3.75
C MET A 251 25.80 -6.86 -4.21
N SER A 252 26.35 -7.06 -5.41
CA SER A 252 27.23 -6.09 -6.04
C SER A 252 26.38 -4.97 -6.66
N THR A 253 26.61 -3.72 -6.25
CA THR A 253 25.91 -2.56 -6.85
C THR A 253 26.13 -2.48 -8.35
N LYS A 254 27.35 -2.80 -8.81
CA LYS A 254 27.69 -2.82 -10.23
C LYS A 254 26.83 -3.81 -11.03
N GLU A 255 26.59 -5.01 -10.48
CA GLU A 255 25.78 -6.02 -11.16
C GLU A 255 24.32 -5.56 -11.27
N VAL A 256 23.79 -4.93 -10.22
CA VAL A 256 22.43 -4.36 -10.23
C VAL A 256 22.30 -3.27 -11.28
N ASP A 257 23.27 -2.34 -11.32
CA ASP A 257 23.25 -1.22 -12.28
C ASP A 257 23.33 -1.73 -13.73
N GLU A 258 24.19 -2.70 -14.02
CA GLU A 258 24.31 -3.32 -15.34
C GLU A 258 23.01 -4.03 -15.75
N GLN A 259 22.36 -4.75 -14.84
CA GLN A 259 21.09 -5.42 -15.17
C GLN A 259 19.95 -4.44 -15.38
N MET A 260 19.86 -3.38 -14.58
CA MET A 260 18.83 -2.35 -14.74
C MET A 260 18.98 -1.54 -16.03
N LEU A 261 20.22 -1.37 -16.54
CA LEU A 261 20.50 -0.75 -17.84
C LEU A 261 20.12 -1.63 -19.03
N ASN A 262 20.07 -2.96 -18.84
CA ASN A 262 19.82 -3.92 -19.91
C ASN A 262 18.33 -4.26 -20.12
N VAL A 263 17.43 -3.71 -19.30
CA VAL A 263 15.97 -3.86 -19.43
C VAL A 263 15.40 -2.76 -20.32
#